data_AF-A0A7C3XUL1-F1
#
_entry.id   AF-A0A7C3XUL1-F1
#
_cell.length_a   1.000
_cell.length_b   1.000
_cell.length_c   1.000
_cell.angle_alpha   90.00
_cell.angle_beta   90.00
_cell.angle_gamma   90.00
#
_symmetry.space_group_name_H-M   'P 1'
#
loop_
_entity.id
_entity.type
_entity.pdbx_description
1 polymer ?
#
loop_
_entity_poly.entity_id
_entity_poly.type
_entity_poly.pdbx_seq_one_letter_code
_entity_poly.pdbx_strand_id
1 'polypeptide(L)'
;SVSEIKEKLRTKSSSEKDVEKIVEKFIQLGYLNDQRFVDGYINKWLAKGKSLNLIIYELKEKYGISDEILNKLDIENLKQQQVENIIQIVKKKYNKIDKKKIYNFLQYKGFSEEEIESVLNKLEEK
;
A
#
# COMPACT_ATOMS: atom_id res chain seq x y z
N SER A 1 -5.26 9.88 6.60
CA SER A 1 -3.89 10.44 6.62
C SER A 1 -3.91 11.88 7.15
N VAL A 2 -2.80 12.36 7.72
CA VAL A 2 -2.55 13.78 8.00
C VAL A 2 -2.97 14.68 6.84
N SER A 3 -2.70 14.26 5.61
CA SER A 3 -3.01 15.00 4.38
C SER A 3 -4.51 15.12 4.10
N GLU A 4 -5.30 14.07 4.37
CA GLU A 4 -6.77 14.12 4.25
C GLU A 4 -7.39 15.04 5.31
N ILE A 5 -6.80 15.13 6.50
CA ILE A 5 -7.24 16.05 7.54
C ILE A 5 -6.86 17.49 7.18
N LYS A 6 -5.65 17.72 6.63
CA LYS A 6 -5.24 19.02 6.07
C LYS A 6 -6.23 19.51 5.01
N GLU A 7 -6.62 18.65 4.08
CA GLU A 7 -7.54 19.02 2.99
C GLU A 7 -8.96 19.32 3.50
N LYS A 8 -9.46 18.53 4.46
CA LYS A 8 -10.74 18.78 5.14
C LYS A 8 -10.74 20.02 6.03
N LEU A 9 -9.58 20.45 6.54
CA LEU A 9 -9.45 21.68 7.32
C LEU A 9 -9.29 22.92 6.42
N ARG A 10 -8.58 22.81 5.28
CA ARG A 10 -8.50 23.88 4.27
C ARG A 10 -9.86 24.29 3.73
N THR A 11 -10.80 23.35 3.63
CA THR A 11 -12.19 23.62 3.21
C THR A 11 -13.06 24.27 4.29
N LYS A 12 -12.60 24.31 5.55
CA LYS A 12 -13.34 24.90 6.69
C LYS A 12 -12.68 26.12 7.34
N SER A 13 -11.38 26.36 7.12
CA SER A 13 -10.65 27.48 7.71
C SER A 13 -9.65 28.12 6.72
N SER A 14 -9.73 29.45 6.58
CA SER A 14 -9.11 30.22 5.50
C SER A 14 -7.65 30.66 5.73
N SER A 15 -6.84 29.92 6.49
CA SER A 15 -5.43 30.27 6.70
C SER A 15 -4.55 29.02 6.73
N GLU A 16 -3.65 28.90 5.74
CA GLU A 16 -2.72 27.78 5.60
C GLU A 16 -1.85 27.56 6.86
N LYS A 17 -1.48 28.66 7.53
CA LYS A 17 -0.69 28.65 8.76
C LYS A 17 -1.43 28.04 9.96
N ASP A 18 -2.76 28.19 10.01
CA ASP A 18 -3.55 27.60 11.09
C ASP A 18 -3.78 26.11 10.85
N VAL A 19 -3.94 25.69 9.60
CA VAL A 19 -4.06 24.28 9.22
C VAL A 19 -2.78 23.51 9.56
N GLU A 20 -1.60 24.08 9.31
CA GLU A 20 -0.31 23.46 9.67
C GLU A 20 -0.13 23.32 11.18
N LYS A 21 -0.40 24.38 11.96
CA LYS A 21 -0.33 24.34 13.43
C LYS A 21 -1.30 23.34 14.04
N ILE A 22 -2.52 23.23 13.49
CA ILE A 22 -3.53 22.28 13.96
C ILE A 22 -3.05 20.85 13.72
N VAL A 23 -2.46 20.58 12.56
CA VAL A 23 -1.94 19.26 12.19
C VAL A 23 -0.74 18.87 13.03
N GLU A 24 0.22 19.78 13.23
CA GLU A 24 1.36 19.55 14.13
C GLU A 24 0.88 19.26 15.56
N LYS A 25 -0.15 19.98 16.02
CA LYS A 25 -0.76 19.73 17.34
C LYS A 25 -1.47 18.37 17.40
N PHE A 26 -2.15 17.92 16.33
CA PHE A 26 -2.77 16.59 16.28
C PHE A 26 -1.75 15.45 16.19
N ILE A 27 -0.58 15.68 15.57
CA ILE A 27 0.56 14.75 15.57
C ILE A 27 1.18 14.70 16.98
N GLN A 28 1.45 15.85 17.61
CA GLN A 28 2.01 15.92 18.98
C GLN A 28 1.08 15.31 20.05
N LEU A 29 -0.24 15.44 19.88
CA LEU A 29 -1.23 14.86 20.77
C LEU A 29 -1.53 13.37 20.49
N GLY A 30 -0.87 12.75 19.49
CA GLY A 30 -1.00 11.32 19.16
C GLY A 30 -2.28 10.92 18.42
N TYR A 31 -3.08 11.89 17.96
CA TYR A 31 -4.31 11.64 17.18
C TYR A 31 -4.00 11.31 15.71
N LEU A 32 -2.87 11.78 15.18
CA LEU A 32 -2.35 11.44 13.86
C LEU A 32 -1.07 10.63 14.04
N ASN A 33 -1.20 9.32 13.89
CA ASN A 33 -0.07 8.37 13.89
C ASN A 33 0.11 7.84 12.46
N ASP A 34 0.98 8.51 11.70
CA ASP A 34 1.23 8.17 10.30
C ASP A 34 1.77 6.75 10.15
N GLN A 35 2.55 6.24 11.11
CA GLN A 35 3.00 4.85 11.10
C GLN A 35 1.81 3.88 11.16
N ARG A 36 0.90 4.09 12.11
CA ARG A 36 -0.30 3.25 12.26
C ARG A 36 -1.20 3.33 11.02
N PHE A 37 -1.30 4.51 10.40
CA PHE A 37 -2.03 4.67 9.15
C PHE A 37 -1.37 3.89 8.01
N VAL A 38 -0.06 4.03 7.85
CA VAL A 38 0.73 3.32 6.83
C VAL A 38 0.58 1.81 6.99
N ASP A 39 0.80 1.27 8.19
CA ASP A 39 0.69 -0.17 8.45
C ASP A 39 -0.71 -0.70 8.14
N GLY A 40 -1.75 0.02 8.59
CA GLY A 40 -3.14 -0.33 8.32
C GLY A 40 -3.50 -0.26 6.84
N TYR A 41 -2.98 0.73 6.12
CA TYR A 41 -3.21 0.92 4.69
C TYR A 41 -2.54 -0.19 3.88
N ILE A 42 -1.27 -0.49 4.16
CA ILE A 42 -0.51 -1.56 3.51
C ILE A 42 -1.22 -2.90 3.70
N ASN A 43 -1.51 -3.28 4.95
CA ASN A 43 -2.17 -4.55 5.26
C ASN A 43 -3.52 -4.70 4.53
N LYS A 44 -4.35 -3.64 4.55
CA LYS A 44 -5.66 -3.65 3.90
C LYS A 44 -5.56 -3.86 2.39
N TRP A 45 -4.60 -3.23 1.72
CA TRP A 45 -4.50 -3.25 0.27
C TRP A 45 -3.68 -4.42 -0.28
N LEU A 46 -2.66 -4.87 0.45
CA LEU A 46 -1.96 -6.13 0.15
C LEU A 46 -2.93 -7.31 0.20
N ALA A 47 -3.79 -7.38 1.22
CA ALA A 47 -4.83 -8.42 1.31
C ALA A 47 -5.82 -8.40 0.13
N LYS A 48 -5.96 -7.26 -0.57
CA LYS A 48 -6.80 -7.11 -1.77
C LYS A 48 -6.03 -7.37 -3.07
N GLY A 49 -4.76 -7.74 -2.99
CA GLY A 49 -3.91 -8.02 -4.15
C GLY A 49 -3.51 -6.76 -4.93
N LYS A 50 -3.37 -5.62 -4.24
CA LYS A 50 -2.76 -4.43 -4.82
C LYS A 50 -1.24 -4.55 -4.70
N SER A 51 -0.50 -4.13 -5.73
CA SER A 51 0.97 -4.18 -5.68
C SER A 51 1.53 -3.22 -4.63
N LEU A 52 2.58 -3.65 -3.94
CA LEU A 52 3.28 -2.92 -2.90
C LEU A 52 3.85 -1.63 -3.46
N ASN A 53 4.39 -1.67 -4.68
CA ASN A 53 4.89 -0.48 -5.38
C ASN A 53 3.79 0.58 -5.54
N LEU A 54 2.59 0.16 -5.95
CA LEU A 54 1.46 1.08 -6.09
C LEU A 54 0.97 1.58 -4.73
N ILE A 55 1.00 0.74 -3.70
CA ILE A 55 0.66 1.15 -2.32
C ILE A 55 1.64 2.21 -1.82
N ILE A 56 2.95 1.99 -1.96
CA ILE A 56 4.00 2.93 -1.54
C ILE A 56 3.88 4.24 -2.32
N TYR A 57 3.68 4.17 -3.63
CA TYR A 57 3.44 5.34 -4.47
C TYR A 57 2.24 6.16 -3.97
N GLU A 58 1.12 5.52 -3.62
CA GLU A 58 -0.04 6.24 -3.07
C GLU A 58 0.23 6.85 -1.70
N LEU A 59 0.94 6.13 -0.82
CA LEU A 59 1.35 6.65 0.48
C LEU A 59 2.20 7.91 0.33
N LYS A 60 3.13 7.92 -0.62
CA LYS A 60 3.97 9.07 -0.91
C LYS A 60 3.20 10.21 -1.57
N GLU A 61 2.60 9.97 -2.73
CA GLU A 61 2.05 11.03 -3.59
C GLU A 61 0.65 11.50 -3.17
N LYS A 62 -0.23 10.60 -2.73
CA LYS A 62 -1.60 10.96 -2.35
C LYS A 62 -1.70 11.34 -0.88
N TYR A 63 -0.96 10.63 -0.03
CA TYR A 63 -1.05 10.79 1.41
C TYR A 63 0.09 11.59 2.02
N GLY A 64 1.11 11.98 1.25
CA GLY A 64 2.21 12.83 1.70
C GLY A 64 3.04 12.21 2.82
N ILE A 65 3.11 10.88 2.89
CA ILE A 65 3.92 10.18 3.89
C ILE A 65 5.40 10.42 3.57
N SER A 66 6.16 10.84 4.59
CA SER A 66 7.58 11.14 4.43
C SER A 66 8.40 9.89 4.14
N ASP A 67 9.50 10.06 3.40
CA ASP A 67 10.45 8.97 3.13
C ASP A 67 11.03 8.39 4.43
N GLU A 68 11.14 9.18 5.51
CA GLU A 68 11.57 8.69 6.82
C GLU A 68 10.67 7.59 7.40
N ILE A 69 9.36 7.67 7.17
CA ILE A 69 8.40 6.66 7.63
C ILE A 69 8.44 5.46 6.68
N LEU A 70 8.48 5.70 5.37
CA LEU A 70 8.52 4.64 4.37
C LEU A 70 9.81 3.80 4.46
N ASN A 71 10.94 4.44 4.79
CA ASN A 71 12.23 3.77 4.97
C ASN A 71 12.29 2.86 6.21
N LYS A 72 11.34 2.98 7.14
CA LYS A 72 11.22 2.08 8.30
C LYS A 72 10.43 0.80 7.98
N LEU A 73 9.83 0.72 6.80
CA LEU A 73 9.06 -0.44 6.39
C LEU A 73 9.99 -1.62 6.11
N ASP A 74 9.61 -2.79 6.59
CA ASP A 74 10.25 -4.05 6.24
C ASP A 74 9.77 -4.50 4.84
N ILE A 75 10.41 -3.95 3.80
CA ILE A 75 10.04 -4.17 2.41
C ILE A 75 10.14 -5.65 2.02
N GLU A 76 11.11 -6.39 2.56
CA GLU A 76 11.30 -7.81 2.24
C GLU A 76 10.13 -8.64 2.76
N ASN A 77 9.75 -8.45 4.03
CA ASN A 77 8.59 -9.12 4.61
C ASN A 77 7.30 -8.75 3.87
N LEU A 78 7.10 -7.48 3.53
CA LEU A 78 5.92 -7.03 2.77
C LEU A 78 5.84 -7.66 1.38
N LYS A 79 6.98 -7.83 0.69
CA LYS A 79 7.03 -8.55 -0.60
C LYS A 79 6.65 -10.03 -0.43
N GLN A 80 7.11 -10.68 0.63
CA GLN A 80 6.73 -12.07 0.91
C GLN A 80 5.21 -12.19 1.16
N GLN A 81 4.65 -11.33 1.99
CA GLN A 81 3.20 -11.27 2.28
C GLN A 81 2.38 -10.99 1.00
N GLN A 82 2.85 -10.09 0.15
CA GLN A 82 2.23 -9.81 -1.14
C GLN A 82 2.10 -11.08 -1.99
N VAL A 83 3.20 -11.83 -2.13
CA VAL A 83 3.22 -13.07 -2.92
C VAL A 83 2.21 -14.08 -2.36
N GLU A 84 2.16 -14.25 -1.05
CA GLU A 84 1.19 -15.15 -0.40
C GLU A 84 -0.26 -14.74 -0.65
N ASN A 85 -0.58 -13.45 -0.48
CA ASN A 85 -1.91 -12.91 -0.73
C ASN A 85 -2.33 -13.10 -2.20
N ILE A 86 -1.41 -12.86 -3.14
CA ILE A 86 -1.67 -13.05 -4.56
C ILE A 86 -1.91 -14.52 -4.90
N ILE A 87 -1.13 -15.45 -4.35
CA ILE A 87 -1.37 -16.89 -4.53
C ILE A 87 -2.79 -17.26 -4.11
N GLN A 88 -3.26 -16.77 -2.95
CA GLN A 88 -4.62 -17.02 -2.48
C GLN A 88 -5.68 -16.45 -3.42
N ILE A 89 -5.47 -15.23 -3.94
CA ILE A 89 -6.38 -14.59 -4.89
C ILE A 89 -6.44 -15.36 -6.21
N VAL A 90 -5.28 -15.77 -6.73
CA VAL A 90 -5.18 -16.55 -7.97
C VAL A 90 -5.87 -17.90 -7.80
N LYS A 91 -5.63 -18.63 -6.71
CA LYS A 91 -6.28 -19.91 -6.42
C LYS A 91 -7.80 -19.80 -6.30
N LYS A 92 -8.32 -18.70 -5.73
CA LYS A 92 -9.76 -18.43 -5.66
C LYS A 92 -10.38 -18.07 -7.01
N LYS A 93 -9.61 -17.41 -7.88
CA LYS A 93 -10.09 -16.90 -9.17
C LYS A 93 -9.99 -17.92 -10.30
N TYR A 94 -8.98 -18.78 -10.28
CA TYR A 94 -8.68 -19.73 -11.35
C TYR A 94 -8.70 -21.16 -10.82
N ASN A 95 -9.61 -21.99 -11.32
CA ASN A 95 -9.67 -23.42 -10.97
C ASN A 95 -8.50 -24.23 -11.52
N LYS A 96 -7.86 -23.76 -12.60
CA LYS A 96 -6.68 -24.36 -13.20
C LYS A 96 -5.61 -23.29 -13.37
N ILE A 97 -4.37 -23.63 -13.06
CA ILE A 97 -3.23 -22.73 -13.21
C ILE A 97 -2.93 -22.58 -14.70
N ASP A 98 -3.32 -21.44 -15.26
CA ASP A 98 -2.97 -21.00 -16.62
C ASP A 98 -1.97 -19.86 -16.50
N LYS A 99 -0.67 -20.17 -16.67
CA LYS A 99 0.42 -19.21 -16.45
C LYS A 99 0.22 -17.92 -17.23
N LYS A 100 -0.22 -18.00 -18.50
CA LYS A 100 -0.41 -16.84 -19.36
C LYS A 100 -1.53 -15.94 -18.86
N LYS A 101 -2.65 -16.53 -18.41
CA LYS A 101 -3.76 -15.75 -17.82
C LYS A 101 -3.36 -15.11 -16.50
N ILE A 102 -2.61 -15.83 -15.66
CA ILE A 102 -2.15 -15.31 -14.37
C ILE A 102 -1.15 -14.18 -14.58
N TYR A 103 -0.18 -14.37 -15.48
CA TYR A 103 0.81 -13.35 -15.85
C TYR A 103 0.12 -12.07 -16.31
N ASN A 104 -0.76 -12.16 -17.31
CA ASN A 104 -1.49 -10.99 -17.81
C ASN A 104 -2.31 -10.31 -16.70
N PHE A 105 -2.99 -11.09 -15.86
CA PHE A 105 -3.78 -10.54 -14.75
C PHE A 105 -2.95 -9.74 -13.77
N LEU A 106 -1.76 -10.25 -13.39
CA LEU A 106 -0.87 -9.57 -12.47
C LEU A 106 -0.15 -8.39 -13.14
N GLN A 107 0.22 -8.51 -14.40
CA GLN A 107 0.77 -7.38 -15.16
C GLN A 107 -0.21 -6.20 -15.21
N TYR A 108 -1.49 -6.45 -15.52
CA TYR A 108 -2.54 -5.41 -15.48
C TYR A 108 -2.77 -4.81 -14.09
N LYS A 109 -2.37 -5.52 -13.02
CA LYS A 109 -2.44 -5.04 -11.64
C LYS A 109 -1.19 -4.25 -11.21
N GLY A 110 -0.21 -4.10 -12.09
CA GLY A 110 1.00 -3.30 -11.86
C GLY A 110 2.06 -4.02 -11.04
N PHE A 111 2.14 -5.35 -11.15
CA PHE A 111 3.24 -6.16 -10.61
C PHE A 111 4.40 -6.18 -11.61
N SER A 112 5.64 -6.22 -11.11
CA SER A 112 6.82 -6.38 -11.96
C SER A 112 6.93 -7.82 -12.48
N GLU A 113 7.69 -8.01 -13.55
CA GLU A 113 7.94 -9.35 -14.11
C GLU A 113 8.54 -10.30 -13.07
N GLU A 114 9.54 -9.84 -12.32
CA GLU A 114 10.16 -10.60 -11.22
C GLU A 114 9.15 -11.05 -10.15
N GLU A 115 8.22 -10.18 -9.76
CA GLU A 115 7.17 -10.50 -8.79
C GLU A 115 6.21 -11.56 -9.34
N ILE A 116 5.86 -11.46 -10.62
CA ILE A 116 4.97 -12.40 -11.30
C ILE A 116 5.63 -13.77 -11.41
N GLU A 117 6.90 -13.83 -11.80
CA GLU A 117 7.67 -15.07 -11.87
C GLU A 117 7.78 -15.75 -10.49
N SER A 118 8.05 -14.98 -9.43
CA SER A 118 8.06 -15.50 -8.05
C SER A 118 6.74 -16.15 -7.66
N VAL A 119 5.61 -15.52 -8.01
CA VAL A 119 4.27 -16.07 -7.78
C VAL A 119 4.05 -17.35 -8.58
N LEU A 120 4.40 -17.36 -9.87
CA LEU A 120 4.22 -18.52 -10.73
C LEU A 120 5.05 -19.72 -10.27
N ASN A 121 6.31 -19.51 -9.88
CA ASN A 121 7.18 -20.56 -9.36
C ASN A 121 6.60 -21.19 -8.09
N LYS A 122 6.13 -20.36 -7.13
CA LYS A 122 5.48 -20.85 -5.90
C LYS A 122 4.14 -21.56 -6.14
N LEU A 123 3.46 -21.26 -7.25
CA LEU A 123 2.24 -21.97 -7.66
C LEU A 123 2.53 -23.35 -8.26
N GLU A 124 3.74 -23.59 -8.77
CA GLU A 124 4.17 -24.89 -9.29
C GLU A 124 4.78 -25.80 -8.23
N GLU A 125 5.41 -25.21 -7.20
CA GLU A 125 6.00 -25.95 -6.07
C GLU A 125 4.96 -26.55 -5.10
N LYS A 126 3.66 -26.27 -5.27
CA LYS A 126 2.56 -26.74 -4.40
C LYS A 126 1.36 -27.28 -5.15
#